data_AF-A0A930MBD9-F1
#
_entry.id   AF-A0A930MBD9-F1
#
_cell.length_a   1.000
_cell.length_b   1.000
_cell.length_c   1.000
_cell.angle_alpha   90.00
_cell.angle_beta   90.00
_cell.angle_gamma   90.00
#
_symmetry.space_group_name_H-M   'P 1'
#
loop_
_entity.id
_entity.type
_entity.pdbx_description
1 polymer ?
#
loop_
_entity_poly.entity_id
_entity_poly.type
_entity_poly.pdbx_seq_one_letter_code
_entity_poly.pdbx_strand_id
1 'polypeptide(L)' 'HKAENFAAFTEKYRTELSTGSAAPVHMKTAAEHLAKGENVTLLYGAKDPKLNQAVVLRDWMNGMMDK' A
#
# COMPACT_ATOMS: atom_id res chain seq x y z
N HIS A 1 -6.67 -16.36 7.62
CA HIS A 1 -7.23 -15.00 7.59
C HIS A 1 -8.74 -15.11 7.69
N LYS A 2 -9.39 -14.38 8.61
CA LYS A 2 -10.85 -14.22 8.62
C LYS A 2 -11.15 -12.87 7.97
N ALA A 3 -12.05 -12.82 6.99
CA ALA A 3 -12.41 -11.59 6.28
C ALA A 3 -12.88 -10.48 7.25
N GLU A 4 -13.50 -10.89 8.35
CA GLU A 4 -13.99 -10.05 9.45
C GLU A 4 -12.87 -9.17 10.06
N ASN A 5 -11.66 -9.71 10.17
CA ASN A 5 -10.51 -8.99 10.75
C ASN A 5 -9.78 -8.14 9.70
N PHE A 6 -10.07 -8.34 8.42
CA PHE A 6 -9.38 -7.64 7.34
C PHE A 6 -9.79 -6.16 7.26
N ALA A 7 -11.06 -5.85 7.55
CA ALA A 7 -11.54 -4.47 7.61
C ALA A 7 -10.81 -3.67 8.70
N ALA A 8 -10.76 -4.20 9.92
CA ALA A 8 -10.04 -3.57 11.04
C ALA A 8 -8.53 -3.49 10.78
N PHE A 9 -7.93 -4.51 10.15
CA PHE A 9 -6.54 -4.47 9.72
C PHE A 9 -6.29 -3.36 8.70
N THR A 10 -7.16 -3.22 7.70
CA THR A 10 -7.05 -2.22 6.63
C THR A 10 -7.06 -0.80 7.20
N GLU A 11 -7.96 -0.52 8.14
CA GLU A 11 -8.05 0.80 8.78
C GLU A 11 -6.80 1.14 9.59
N LYS A 12 -6.33 0.20 10.42
CA LYS A 12 -5.10 0.37 11.21
C LYS A 12 -3.90 0.58 10.31
N TYR A 13 -3.75 -0.26 9.28
CA TYR A 13 -2.62 -0.20 8.36
C TYR A 13 -2.60 1.11 7.56
N ARG A 14 -3.75 1.61 7.09
CA ARG A 14 -3.84 2.92 6.43
C ARG A 14 -3.50 4.08 7.36
N THR A 15 -3.90 3.98 8.63
CA THR A 15 -3.51 4.97 9.65
C THR A 15 -2.00 4.96 9.83
N GLU A 16 -1.38 3.79 10.02
CA GLU A 16 0.07 3.65 10.15
C GLU A 16 0.83 4.21 8.94
N LEU A 17 0.36 3.96 7.72
CA LEU A 17 0.94 4.53 6.50
C LEU A 17 0.84 6.06 6.46
N SER A 18 -0.25 6.63 6.97
CA SER A 18 -0.48 8.08 6.92
C SER A 18 0.20 8.84 8.05
N THR A 19 0.47 8.19 9.19
CA THR A 19 1.17 8.78 10.34
C THR A 19 2.67 8.46 10.36
N GLY A 20 3.10 7.45 9.61
CA GLY A 20 4.49 7.02 9.54
C GLY A 20 5.37 7.97 8.73
N SER A 21 6.62 8.16 9.17
CA SER A 21 7.60 9.01 8.48
C SER A 21 8.25 8.36 7.25
N ALA A 22 8.21 7.03 7.14
CA ALA A 22 8.81 6.29 6.03
C ALA A 22 7.95 6.31 4.75
N ALA A 23 6.62 6.28 4.89
CA ALA A 23 5.72 6.17 3.75
C ALA A 23 5.82 7.33 2.75
N PRO A 24 5.92 8.61 3.17
CA PRO A 24 6.12 9.73 2.24
C PRO A 24 7.42 9.61 1.43
N VAL A 25 8.51 9.15 2.05
CA VAL A 25 9.82 8.99 1.39
C VAL A 25 9.74 7.90 0.32
N HIS A 26 9.20 6.73 0.67
CA HIS A 26 9.05 5.64 -0.29
C HIS A 26 8.05 5.95 -1.40
N MET A 27 6.99 6.71 -1.10
CA MET A 27 6.05 7.20 -2.11
C MET A 27 6.71 8.08 -3.16
N LYS A 28 7.59 8.98 -2.73
CA LYS A 28 8.35 9.83 -3.65
C LYS A 28 9.22 8.98 -4.57
N THR A 29 9.97 8.03 -4.02
CA THR A 29 10.80 7.12 -4.82
C THR A 29 9.96 6.30 -5.82
N ALA A 30 8.83 5.75 -5.38
CA ALA A 30 7.93 5.01 -6.26
C ALA A 30 7.40 5.89 -7.40
N ALA A 31 6.96 7.12 -7.10
CA ALA A 31 6.49 8.07 -8.09
C ALA A 31 7.59 8.45 -9.11
N GLU A 32 8.83 8.64 -8.65
CA GLU A 32 9.98 8.94 -9.52
C GLU A 32 10.28 7.80 -10.51
N HIS A 33 10.18 6.54 -10.09
CA HIS A 33 10.34 5.38 -10.98
C HIS A 33 9.17 5.26 -11.97
N LEU A 34 7.94 5.41 -11.48
CA LEU A 34 6.75 5.38 -12.34
C LEU A 34 6.78 6.48 -13.41
N ALA A 35 7.23 7.69 -13.05
CA ALA A 35 7.38 8.81 -13.98
C ALA A 35 8.44 8.54 -15.08
N LYS A 36 9.41 7.66 -14.82
CA LYS A 36 10.41 7.21 -15.82
C LYS A 36 9.88 6.07 -16.71
N GLY A 37 8.63 5.65 -16.52
CA GLY A 37 8.04 4.50 -17.22
C GLY A 37 8.47 3.15 -16.65
N GLU A 38 9.09 3.12 -15.47
CA GLU A 38 9.45 1.88 -14.79
C GLU A 38 8.25 1.31 -14.00
N ASN A 39 8.26 0.01 -13.76
CA ASN A 39 7.20 -0.65 -12.98
C ASN A 39 7.58 -0.77 -11.50
N VAL A 40 6.62 -0.50 -10.61
CA VAL A 40 6.75 -0.76 -9.18
C VAL A 40 5.98 -2.05 -8.84
N THR A 41 6.70 -3.07 -8.33
CA THR A 41 6.11 -4.36 -7.95
C THR A 41 6.00 -4.46 -6.44
N LEU A 42 4.78 -4.69 -5.93
CA LEU A 42 4.54 -4.93 -4.51
C LEU A 42 4.60 -6.43 -4.21
N LEU A 43 5.60 -6.84 -3.42
CA LEU A 43 5.75 -8.23 -2.99
C LEU A 43 5.01 -8.48 -1.69
N TYR A 44 4.30 -9.61 -1.60
CA TYR A 44 3.59 -10.02 -0.39
C TYR A 44 3.74 -11.52 -0.15
N GLY A 45 3.83 -11.90 1.13
CA GLY A 45 3.94 -13.30 1.58
C GLY A 45 2.66 -13.86 2.21
N ALA A 46 1.49 -13.35 1.82
CA ALA A 46 0.22 -13.75 2.42
C ALA A 46 -0.40 -14.95 1.69
N LYS A 47 -1.08 -15.82 2.44
CA LYS A 47 -1.80 -16.98 1.89
C LYS A 47 -2.98 -16.59 0.99
N ASP A 48 -3.56 -15.42 1.19
CA ASP A 48 -4.70 -14.93 0.42
C ASP A 48 -4.25 -13.85 -0.59
N PRO A 49 -4.45 -14.07 -1.90
CA PRO A 49 -4.02 -13.11 -2.92
C PRO A 49 -4.89 -11.86 -3.01
N LYS A 50 -6.10 -11.88 -2.44
CA LYS A 50 -7.04 -10.76 -2.46
C LYS A 50 -7.08 -10.00 -1.14
N LEU A 51 -6.88 -10.71 -0.02
CA LEU A 51 -6.89 -10.13 1.33
C LEU A 51 -5.48 -10.13 1.92
N ASN A 52 -4.66 -9.18 1.46
CA ASN A 52 -3.29 -8.98 1.94
C ASN A 52 -2.89 -7.49 2.00
N GLN A 53 -1.78 -7.24 2.69
CA GLN A 53 -1.24 -5.91 2.89
C GLN A 53 -0.81 -5.19 1.60
N ALA A 54 -0.39 -5.91 0.55
CA ALA A 54 0.02 -5.28 -0.70
C ALA A 54 -1.19 -4.72 -1.47
N VAL A 55 -2.35 -5.37 -1.40
CA VAL A 55 -3.61 -4.82 -1.94
C VAL A 55 -3.98 -3.52 -1.22
N VAL A 56 -3.92 -3.51 0.12
CA VAL A 56 -4.21 -2.30 0.90
C VAL A 56 -3.22 -1.17 0.59
N LEU A 57 -1.92 -1.50 0.51
CA LEU A 57 -0.87 -0.55 0.17
C LEU A 57 -1.10 0.04 -1.23
N ARG A 58 -1.34 -0.81 -2.25
CA ARG A 58 -1.63 -0.36 -3.61
C ARG A 58 -2.80 0.62 -3.65
N ASP A 59 -3.91 0.28 -3.00
CA ASP A 59 -5.10 1.13 -3.01
C ASP A 59 -4.86 2.47 -2.28
N TRP A 60 -4.07 2.45 -1.20
CA TRP A 60 -3.64 3.68 -0.52
C TRP A 60 -2.73 4.54 -1.41
N MET A 61 -1.74 3.93 -2.09
CA MET A 61 -0.83 4.64 -3.00
C MET A 61 -1.59 5.32 -4.14
N ASN A 62 -2.53 4.59 -4.77
CA ASN A 62 -3.36 5.14 -5.84
C ASN A 62 -4.20 6.34 -5.36
N GLY A 63 -4.78 6.27 -4.16
CA GLY A 63 -5.56 7.38 -3.59
C GLY A 63 -4.74 8.61 -3.19
N MET A 64 -3.41 8.47 -3.07
CA MET A 64 -2.48 9.58 -2.80
C MET A 64 -1.87 10.17 -4.08
N MET A 65 -1.76 9.39 -5.15
CA MET A 65 -1.20 9.85 -6.44
C MET A 65 -2.23 10.51 -7.36
N ASP A 66 -3.53 10.22 -7.17
CA ASP A 66 -4.64 10.84 -7.92
C ASP A 66 -5.04 12.24 -7.37
N LYS A 67 -4.40 12.70 -6.30
CA LYS A 67 -4.62 14.02 -5.68
C LYS A 67 -3.46 14.97 -5.96
#